data_AF-A0A2V7I0U9-F1
#
_entry.id   AF-A0A2V7I0U9-F1
#
_cell.length_a   1.000
_cell.length_b   1.000
_cell.length_c   1.000
_cell.angle_alpha   90.00
_cell.angle_beta   90.00
_cell.angle_gamma   90.00
#
_symmetry.space_group_name_H-M   'P 1'
#
loop_
_entity.id
_entity.type
_entity.pdbx_description
1 polymer ?
#
loop_
_entity_poly.entity_id
_entity_poly.type
_entity_poly.pdbx_seq_one_letter_code
_entity_poly.pdbx_strand_id
1 'polypeptide(L)' 'YLYFRRNEAGPQQEWWFHRAGCRRWFLATRDTRVNRVEATSWPPAP' A
#
# COMPACT_ATOMS: atom_id res chain seq x y z
N TYR A 1 -4.79 -5.47 -18.47
CA TYR A 1 -4.78 -4.89 -17.11
C TYR A 1 -6.22 -4.64 -16.67
N LEU A 2 -6.94 -5.66 -16.21
CA LEU A 2 -8.29 -5.44 -15.63
C LEU A 2 -8.38 -6.21 -14.33
N TYR A 3 -8.13 -7.53 -14.39
CA TYR A 3 -8.43 -8.43 -13.28
C TYR A 3 -7.20 -8.89 -12.49
N PHE A 4 -6.03 -9.00 -13.12
CA PHE A 4 -4.84 -9.50 -12.44
C PHE A 4 -4.09 -8.38 -11.71
N ARG A 5 -3.82 -8.63 -10.42
CA ARG A 5 -2.92 -7.87 -9.55
C ARG A 5 -2.08 -8.86 -8.76
N ARG A 6 -0.94 -8.39 -8.25
CA ARG A 6 -0.12 -9.16 -7.32
C ARG A 6 -0.89 -9.37 -6.02
N ASN A 7 -0.86 -10.58 -5.47
CA ASN A 7 -1.52 -10.94 -4.22
C ASN A 7 -0.60 -11.86 -3.41
N GLU A 8 0.33 -11.26 -2.67
CA GLU A 8 1.33 -12.01 -1.90
C GLU A 8 0.84 -12.33 -0.49
N ALA A 9 1.14 -13.55 -0.03
CA ALA A 9 1.07 -13.93 1.37
C ALA A 9 2.41 -13.60 2.05
N GLY A 10 2.56 -12.35 2.50
CA GLY A 10 3.81 -11.81 3.05
C GLY A 10 3.91 -10.30 2.81
N PRO A 11 5.13 -9.73 2.82
CA PRO A 11 5.34 -8.33 2.52
C PRO A 11 4.84 -7.95 1.12
N GLN A 12 3.87 -7.03 1.08
CA GLN A 12 3.28 -6.50 -0.15
C GLN A 12 3.25 -4.97 -0.11
N GLN A 13 3.56 -4.34 -1.24
CA GLN A 13 3.39 -2.90 -1.43
C GLN A 13 1.97 -2.59 -1.92
N GLU A 14 1.29 -1.69 -1.23
CA GLU A 14 -0.12 -1.37 -1.42
C GLU A 14 -0.33 0.15 -1.52
N TRP A 15 -1.33 0.56 -2.29
CA TRP A 15 -1.79 1.96 -2.34
C TRP A 15 -2.87 2.21 -1.30
N TRP A 16 -2.65 3.18 -0.43
CA TRP A 16 -3.56 3.54 0.66
C TRP A 16 -4.00 5.00 0.51
N PHE A 17 -5.27 5.28 0.80
CA PHE A 17 -5.85 6.62 0.71
C PHE A 17 -6.24 7.16 2.08
N HIS A 18 -5.62 8.28 2.49
CA HIS A 18 -5.88 8.89 3.79
C HIS A 18 -7.17 9.75 3.78
N ARG A 19 -8.32 9.08 3.69
CA ARG A 19 -9.64 9.71 3.51
C ARG A 19 -9.98 10.72 4.61
N ALA A 20 -9.77 10.35 5.87
CA ALA A 20 -10.15 11.16 7.02
C ALA A 20 -9.13 12.25 7.40
N GLY A 21 -8.10 12.47 6.56
CA GLY A 21 -7.05 13.45 6.81
C GLY A 21 -6.66 14.20 5.55
N CYS A 22 -5.40 14.03 5.12
CA CYS A 22 -4.83 14.84 4.04
C CYS A 22 -5.42 14.55 2.65
N ARG A 23 -6.26 13.51 2.49
CA ARG A 23 -6.88 13.11 1.21
C ARG A 23 -5.85 12.87 0.11
N ARG A 24 -4.71 12.27 0.49
CA ARG A 24 -3.64 11.88 -0.44
C ARG A 24 -3.47 10.37 -0.47
N TRP A 25 -3.01 9.88 -1.61
CA TRP A 25 -2.55 8.52 -1.78
C TRP A 25 -1.09 8.39 -1.36
N PHE A 26 -0.74 7.26 -0.75
CA PHE A 26 0.64 6.91 -0.39
C PHE A 26 0.85 5.40 -0.49
N LEU A 27 2.11 4.97 -0.46
CA LEU A 27 2.49 3.56 -0.50
C LEU A 27 2.74 3.04 0.91
N ALA A 28 2.27 1.82 1.18
CA ALA A 28 2.56 1.09 2.41
C ALA A 28 3.10 -0.30 2.07
N THR A 29 4.17 -0.72 2.76
CA THR A 29 4.60 -2.13 2.77
C THR A 29 4.03 -2.79 4.00
N ARG A 30 3.19 -3.81 3.81
CA ARG A 30 2.50 -4.54 4.88
C ARG A 30 2.69 -6.04 4.70
N ASP A 31 3.00 -6.75 5.78
CA ASP A 31 2.90 -8.21 5.80
C ASP A 31 1.43 -8.61 5.91
N THR A 32 0.87 -9.16 4.84
CA THR A 32 -0.56 -9.49 4.72
C THR A 32 -0.99 -10.64 5.62
N ARG A 33 -0.06 -11.45 6.14
CA ARG A 33 -0.36 -12.61 7.00
C ARG A 33 -0.66 -12.20 8.44
N VAL A 34 -0.06 -11.10 8.89
CA VAL A 34 -0.12 -10.62 10.28
C VAL A 34 -0.61 -9.17 10.42
N ASN A 35 -0.95 -8.52 9.30
CA ASN A 35 -1.37 -7.12 9.24
C ASN A 35 -0.33 -6.10 9.79
N ARG A 36 0.96 -6.46 9.82
CA ARG A 36 2.02 -5.58 10.30
C ARG A 36 2.46 -4.63 9.20
N VAL A 37 2.37 -3.32 9.44
CA VAL A 37 2.94 -2.29 8.56
C VAL A 37 4.43 -2.17 8.84
N GLU A 38 5.26 -2.36 7.82
CA GLU A 38 6.72 -2.33 7.93
C GLU A 38 7.29 -0.96 7.56
N ALA A 39 6.71 -0.32 6.53
CA ALA A 39 7.13 1.00 6.07
C ALA A 39 6.00 1.72 5.33
N THR A 40 6.08 3.05 5.29
CA THR A 40 5.23 3.92 4.48
C THR A 40 6.08 4.93 3.72
N SER A 41 5.72 5.24 2.49
CA SER A 41 6.43 6.24 1.69
C SER A 41 5.48 7.08 0.82
N TRP A 42 5.91 8.29 0.52
CA TRP A 42 5.29 9.06 -0.55
C TRP A 42 5.68 8.46 -1.90
N PRO A 43 4.75 8.42 -2.87
CA PRO A 43 5.10 8.01 -4.21
C PRO A 43 6.12 9.00 -4.81
N PRO A 44 6.96 8.55 -5.75
CA PRO A 44 7.86 9.44 -6.46
C PRO A 44 7.08 10.58 -7.13
N ALA A 45 7.74 11.71 -7.32
CA ALA A 45 7.20 12.78 -8.15
C ALA A 45 6.87 12.22 -9.55
N PRO A 46 5.81 12.73 -10.20
CA PRO A 46 5.41 12.30 -11.54
C PRO A 46 6.52 12.48 -12.57
#